data_AF-A0A544SQJ3-F1
#
_entry.id   AF-A0A544SQJ3-F1
#
_cell.length_a   1.000
_cell.length_b   1.000
_cell.length_c   1.000
_cell.angle_alpha   90.00
_cell.angle_beta   90.00
_cell.angle_gamma   90.00
#
_symmetry.space_group_name_H-M   'P 1'
#
loop_
_entity.id
_entity.type
_entity.pdbx_description
1 polymer ?
#
loop_
_entity_poly.entity_id
_entity_poly.type
_entity_poly.pdbx_seq_one_letter_code
_entity_poly.pdbx_strand_id
1 'polypeptide(L)' 'MSIYMVMSPIIGTLLGLYLVCLGLWELGVGLDRKRFITFSFTGLFLIFIIPDIFGFQLNINNFQ' A
#
# COMPACT_ATOMS: atom_id res chain seq x y z
N MET A 1 -4.86 -18.33 -14.10
CA MET A 1 -4.24 -17.37 -13.18
C MET A 1 -4.80 -17.63 -11.79
N SER A 2 -3.96 -18.04 -10.83
CA SER A 2 -4.42 -18.41 -9.49
C SER A 2 -5.08 -17.21 -8.81
N ILE A 3 -6.26 -17.39 -8.20
CA ILE A 3 -7.06 -16.29 -7.61
C ILE A 3 -6.27 -15.53 -6.53
N TYR A 4 -5.34 -16.24 -5.86
CA TYR A 4 -4.41 -15.69 -4.88
C TYR A 4 -3.49 -14.60 -5.45
N MET A 5 -3.08 -14.73 -6.72
CA MET A 5 -2.18 -13.80 -7.40
C MET A 5 -2.87 -12.46 -7.71
N VAL A 6 -4.20 -12.47 -7.83
CA VAL A 6 -5.02 -11.26 -8.05
C VAL A 6 -5.46 -10.64 -6.72
N MET A 7 -5.76 -11.45 -5.71
CA MET A 7 -6.20 -10.97 -4.39
C MET A 7 -5.08 -10.32 -3.57
N SER A 8 -3.83 -10.79 -3.72
CA SER A 8 -2.69 -10.27 -2.95
C SER A 8 -2.41 -8.77 -3.13
N PRO A 9 -2.35 -8.21 -4.35
CA PRO A 9 -2.17 -6.77 -4.53
C PRO A 9 -3.37 -5.95 -4.04
N ILE A 10 -4.60 -6.47 -4.20
CA ILE A 10 -5.83 -5.79 -3.75
C ILE A 10 -5.81 -5.55 -2.24
N ILE A 11 -5.46 -6.59 -1.47
CA ILE A 11 -5.36 -6.50 0.00
C ILE A 11 -4.23 -5.53 0.40
N GLY A 12 -3.10 -5.54 -0.33
CA GLY A 12 -1.99 -4.61 -0.12
C GLY A 12 -2.39 -3.15 -0.31
N THR A 13 -3.12 -2.84 -1.38
CA THR A 13 -3.67 -1.49 -1.60
C THR A 13 -4.69 -1.08 -0.54
N LEU A 14 -5.53 -2.00 -0.06
CA LEU A 14 -6.49 -1.72 1.01
C LEU A 14 -5.79 -1.35 2.33
N LEU A 15 -4.75 -2.12 2.70
CA LEU A 15 -3.93 -1.86 3.88
C LEU A 15 -3.17 -0.53 3.76
N GLY A 16 -2.62 -0.24 2.59
CA GLY A 16 -1.95 1.03 2.32
C GLY A 16 -2.90 2.23 2.44
N LEU A 17 -4.11 2.14 1.86
CA LEU A 17 -5.13 3.19 2.01
C LEU A 17 -5.54 3.39 3.47
N TYR A 18 -5.69 2.29 4.22
CA TYR A 18 -6.02 2.35 5.64
C TYR A 18 -4.96 3.10 6.45
N LEU A 19 -3.67 2.83 6.20
CA LEU A 19 -2.55 3.54 6.84
C LEU A 19 -2.54 5.04 6.50
N VAL A 20 -2.88 5.40 5.26
CA VAL A 20 -3.02 6.81 4.84
C VAL A 20 -4.18 7.49 5.57
N CYS A 21 -5.34 6.84 5.65
CA CYS A 21 -6.50 7.35 6.39
C CYS A 21 -6.18 7.53 7.89
N LEU A 22 -5.44 6.59 8.48
CA LEU A 22 -5.04 6.63 9.88
C LEU A 22 -4.02 7.75 10.12
N GLY A 23 -3.11 8.01 9.17
CA GLY A 23 -2.32 9.23 9.13
C GLY A 23 -3.21 10.46 9.14
N LEU A 24 -4.06 10.65 8.13
CA LEU A 24 -4.95 11.82 8.02
C LEU A 24 -5.81 12.04 9.27
N TRP A 25 -6.25 10.97 9.92
CA TRP A 25 -6.96 11.01 11.19
C TRP A 25 -6.10 11.59 12.33
N GLU A 26 -4.83 11.16 12.48
CA GLU A 26 -3.92 11.74 13.48
C GLU A 26 -3.64 13.24 13.25
N LEU A 27 -3.66 13.70 11.99
CA LEU A 27 -3.56 15.12 11.67
C LEU A 27 -4.75 15.93 12.20
N GLY A 28 -5.96 15.37 12.13
CA GLY A 28 -7.18 15.99 12.65
C GLY A 28 -7.25 16.06 14.17
N VAL A 29 -6.60 15.11 14.86
CA VAL A 29 -6.52 15.05 16.33
C VAL A 29 -5.41 15.98 16.88
N GLY A 30 -4.51 16.47 16.01
CA GLY A 30 -3.42 17.38 16.40
C GLY A 30 -2.28 16.71 17.18
N LEU A 31 -2.23 15.37 17.19
CA LEU A 31 -1.25 14.57 17.89
C LEU A 31 -0.03 14.37 16.98
N ASP A 32 1.07 15.04 17.32
CA ASP A 32 2.41 14.95 16.70
C ASP A 32 2.49 14.82 15.16
N ARG A 33 2.77 15.94 14.47
CA ARG A 33 2.99 16.01 13.00
C ARG A 33 4.02 15.00 12.47
N LYS A 34 4.98 14.58 13.28
CA LYS A 34 5.98 13.57 12.88
C LYS A 34 5.35 12.21 12.62
N ARG A 35 4.37 11.80 13.42
CA ARG A 35 3.74 10.47 13.31
C ARG A 35 2.80 10.41 12.11
N PHE A 36 2.11 11.51 11.84
CA PHE A 36 1.32 11.72 10.63
C PHE A 36 2.11 11.46 9.33
N ILE A 37 3.26 12.11 9.20
CA ILE A 37 4.09 12.03 7.99
C ILE A 37 4.57 10.59 7.82
N THR A 38 5.03 9.95 8.89
CA THR A 38 5.50 8.56 8.84
C THR A 38 4.38 7.61 8.39
N PHE A 39 3.17 7.70 8.96
CA PHE A 39 2.07 6.81 8.58
C PHE A 39 1.59 7.03 7.15
N SER A 40 1.43 8.30 6.73
CA SER A 40 1.00 8.61 5.36
C SER A 40 2.05 8.20 4.33
N PHE A 41 3.33 8.43 4.62
CA PHE A 41 4.43 8.04 3.72
C PHE A 41 4.57 6.52 3.64
N THR A 42 4.40 5.81 4.75
CA THR A 42 4.42 4.33 4.78
C THR A 42 3.21 3.75 4.04
N GLY A 43 2.02 4.33 4.20
CA GLY A 43 0.82 3.92 3.46
C GLY A 43 0.96 4.14 1.95
N LEU A 44 1.44 5.31 1.52
CA LEU A 44 1.73 5.61 0.12
C LEU A 44 2.81 4.67 -0.45
N PHE A 45 3.86 4.41 0.32
CA PHE A 45 4.90 3.45 -0.06
C PHE A 45 4.29 2.06 -0.30
N LEU A 46 3.43 1.57 0.59
CA LEU A 46 2.72 0.30 0.39
C LEU A 46 1.82 0.30 -0.86
N ILE A 47 1.11 1.40 -1.13
CA ILE A 47 0.22 1.52 -2.30
C ILE A 47 0.99 1.45 -3.61
N PHE A 48 2.19 2.02 -3.69
CA PHE A 48 2.95 2.05 -4.94
C PHE A 48 3.87 0.83 -5.11
N ILE A 49 4.55 0.38 -4.05
CA ILE A 49 5.60 -0.65 -4.18
C ILE A 49 5.04 -2.07 -4.23
N ILE A 50 3.99 -2.39 -3.46
CA ILE A 50 3.43 -3.75 -3.47
C ILE A 50 2.84 -4.12 -4.83
N PRO A 51 1.97 -3.31 -5.47
CA PRO A 51 1.47 -3.64 -6.79
C PRO A 51 2.54 -3.57 -7.88
N ASP A 52 3.58 -2.74 -7.75
CA ASP A 52 4.69 -2.70 -8.71
C ASP A 52 5.50 -4.01 -8.69
N ILE A 53 5.86 -4.51 -7.50
CA ILE A 53 6.56 -5.80 -7.35
C ILE A 53 5.70 -6.96 -7.88
N PHE A 54 4.41 -6.98 -7.56
CA PHE A 54 3.49 -8.01 -8.05
C PHE A 54 3.24 -7.91 -9.55
N GLY A 55 3.15 -6.70 -10.11
CA GLY A 55 3.01 -6.44 -11.54
C GLY A 55 4.27 -6.85 -12.32
N PHE A 56 5.45 -6.56 -11.79
CA PHE A 56 6.73 -6.99 -12.34
C PHE A 56 6.87 -8.52 -12.32
N GLN A 57 6.51 -9.16 -11.20
CA GLN A 57 6.48 -10.62 -11.10
C GLN A 57 5.51 -11.24 -12.12
N LEU A 58 4.33 -10.64 -12.32
CA LEU A 58 3.40 -11.07 -13.36
C LEU A 58 4.01 -10.94 -14.76
N ASN A 59 4.68 -9.84 -15.07
CA ASN A 59 5.31 -9.63 -16.37
C ASN A 59 6.37 -10.70 -16.67
N ILE A 60 7.25 -11.01 -15.71
CA ILE A 60 8.26 -12.08 -15.84
C ILE A 60 7.60 -13.44 -16.11
N ASN A 61 6.54 -13.79 -15.38
CA ASN A 61 5.84 -15.06 -15.56
C ASN A 61 5.12 -15.18 -16.92
N ASN A 62 4.80 -14.06 -17.59
CA ASN A 62 4.21 -14.06 -18.92
C ASN A 62 5.26 -14.11 -20.05
N PHE A 63 6.54 -13.89 -19.73
CA PHE A 63 7.66 -13.89 -20.67
C PHE A 63 8.39 -15.24 -20.77
N GLN A 64 8.04 -16.20 -19.89
CA GLN A 64 8.56 -17.57 -19.86
C GLN A 64 7.50 -18.55 -20.40
#